data_AF-A0A836RPM2-F1
#
_entry.id   AF-A0A836RPM2-F1
#
_cell.length_a   1.000
_cell.length_b   1.000
_cell.length_c   1.000
_cell.angle_alpha   90.00
_cell.angle_beta   90.00
_cell.angle_gamma   90.00
#
_symmetry.space_group_name_H-M   'P 1'
#
loop_
_entity.id
_entity.type
_entity.pdbx_description
1 polymer ?
#
loop_
_entity_poly.entity_id
_entity_poly.type
_entity_poly.pdbx_seq_one_letter_code
_entity_poly.pdbx_strand_id
1 'polypeptide(L)'
;MAGRKTRELMVTGFVLAAIGLPGCGGPEPDAEAKKVAQWVLKAGGTLTVSGAQRRIQSPADLPSGEFAILTIDLSQRPVRDKDLTNLIGLKNLQRLGLYQTEITDKGLKYLSGLQSLTELELSYTSITDKGLAELVKLKNLQKVYLTGTAVTDEGIKKLKEALPSVTVIRL
;
A
#
# COMPACT_ATOMS: atom_id res chain seq x y z
N MET A 1 35.36 56.37 4.47
CA MET A 1 34.11 56.72 5.20
C MET A 1 33.10 55.64 4.82
N ALA A 2 32.54 54.85 5.74
CA ALA A 2 31.43 55.17 6.66
C ALA A 2 30.10 55.40 5.90
N GLY A 3 28.95 54.84 6.29
CA GLY A 3 28.58 54.16 7.55
C GLY A 3 27.84 52.81 7.40
N ARG A 4 27.02 52.43 8.39
CA ARG A 4 26.37 51.11 8.54
C ARG A 4 24.87 51.24 8.89
N LYS A 5 24.13 50.12 8.76
CA LYS A 5 22.88 49.72 9.46
C LYS A 5 21.55 50.44 9.16
N THR A 6 20.60 49.64 8.66
CA THR A 6 19.19 49.44 9.15
C THR A 6 18.69 48.13 8.48
N ARG A 7 17.93 47.15 9.05
CA ARG A 7 16.93 47.03 10.15
C ARG A 7 15.67 47.89 9.95
N GLU A 8 14.40 47.48 10.05
CA GLU A 8 13.62 46.23 10.27
C GLU A 8 12.12 46.63 9.96
N LEU A 9 11.02 45.85 9.83
CA LEU A 9 10.64 44.46 10.15
C LEU A 9 9.37 44.02 9.32
N MET A 10 9.14 42.70 9.15
CA MET A 10 7.85 41.94 9.00
C MET A 10 6.61 42.38 8.14
N VAL A 11 6.08 41.38 7.41
CA VAL A 11 4.67 40.95 7.22
C VAL A 11 3.62 41.91 6.60
N THR A 12 3.15 41.58 5.38
CA THR A 12 1.73 41.25 5.05
C THR A 12 1.62 40.79 3.59
N GLY A 13 0.60 39.98 3.24
CA GLY A 13 0.28 39.62 1.85
C GLY A 13 0.03 38.12 1.62
N PHE A 14 -1.24 37.74 1.45
CA PHE A 14 -1.65 36.42 0.95
C PHE A 14 -1.67 36.41 -0.60
N VAL A 15 -1.96 35.25 -1.19
CA VAL A 15 -2.14 35.01 -2.64
C VAL A 15 -0.84 34.96 -3.45
N LEU A 16 -0.26 33.76 -3.56
CA LEU A 16 0.25 33.31 -4.86
C LEU A 16 -0.83 32.44 -5.50
N ALA A 17 -1.23 32.80 -6.73
CA ALA A 17 -2.07 31.93 -7.56
C ALA A 17 -1.26 30.74 -8.09
N ALA A 18 -1.94 29.65 -8.45
CA ALA A 18 -1.29 28.49 -9.05
C ALA A 18 -0.72 28.84 -10.43
N ILE A 19 0.62 28.77 -10.56
CA ILE A 19 1.30 28.79 -11.85
C ILE A 19 1.65 27.34 -12.17
N GLY A 20 0.90 26.74 -13.11
CA GLY A 20 1.07 25.34 -13.48
C GLY A 20 2.41 25.08 -14.18
N LEU A 21 3.17 24.10 -13.69
CA LEU A 21 4.27 23.48 -14.42
C LEU A 21 3.87 22.03 -14.76
N PRO A 22 3.92 21.59 -16.03
CA PRO A 22 3.63 20.21 -16.42
C PRO A 22 4.82 19.29 -16.08
N GLY A 23 5.05 19.08 -14.78
CA GLY A 23 6.15 18.29 -14.25
C GLY A 23 5.81 16.80 -14.13
N CYS A 24 6.52 15.95 -14.90
CA CYS A 24 6.58 14.50 -14.75
C CYS A 24 5.22 13.76 -14.73
N GLY A 25 4.63 13.57 -15.92
CA GLY A 25 3.46 12.72 -16.11
C GLY A 25 3.71 11.23 -15.78
N GLY A 26 3.55 10.86 -14.52
CA GLY A 26 2.96 9.56 -14.18
C GLY A 26 1.43 9.61 -14.32
N PRO A 27 0.71 8.48 -14.23
CA PRO A 27 -0.74 8.52 -14.09
C PRO A 27 -1.10 9.27 -12.80
N GLU A 28 -2.08 10.15 -12.93
CA GLU A 28 -2.71 10.92 -11.85
C GLU A 28 -3.21 9.94 -10.76
N PRO A 29 -2.64 9.94 -9.53
CA PRO A 29 -2.80 8.81 -8.60
C PRO A 29 -4.27 8.51 -8.23
N ASP A 30 -5.09 9.55 -8.22
CA ASP A 30 -6.40 9.58 -7.60
C ASP A 30 -7.52 9.05 -8.53
N ALA A 31 -7.32 9.16 -9.84
CA ALA A 31 -8.22 8.60 -10.84
C ALA A 31 -8.27 7.05 -10.76
N GLU A 32 -7.11 6.41 -10.59
CA GLU A 32 -7.02 4.96 -10.41
C GLU A 32 -7.43 4.55 -8.99
N ALA A 33 -7.02 5.30 -7.95
CA ALA A 33 -7.36 5.01 -6.56
C ALA A 33 -8.88 4.88 -6.34
N LYS A 34 -9.70 5.76 -6.93
CA LYS A 34 -11.17 5.71 -6.81
C LYS A 34 -11.77 4.45 -7.43
N LYS A 35 -11.28 4.02 -8.59
CA LYS A 35 -11.66 2.78 -9.29
C LYS A 35 -11.31 1.55 -8.46
N VAL A 36 -10.09 1.49 -7.91
CA VAL A 36 -9.65 0.37 -7.07
C VAL A 36 -10.42 0.31 -5.76
N ALA A 37 -10.71 1.46 -5.14
CA ALA A 37 -11.53 1.52 -3.94
C ALA A 37 -12.96 1.00 -4.19
N GLN A 38 -13.60 1.40 -5.30
CA GLN A 38 -14.89 0.86 -5.71
C GLN A 38 -14.85 -0.66 -5.95
N TRP A 39 -13.77 -1.18 -6.54
CA TRP A 39 -13.59 -2.63 -6.72
C TRP A 39 -13.46 -3.38 -5.38
N VAL A 40 -12.63 -2.91 -4.45
CA VAL A 40 -12.48 -3.52 -3.10
C VAL A 40 -13.83 -3.60 -2.38
N LEU A 41 -14.60 -2.51 -2.42
CA LEU A 41 -15.91 -2.43 -1.74
C LEU A 41 -16.95 -3.34 -2.44
N LYS A 42 -16.93 -3.41 -3.77
CA LYS A 42 -17.78 -4.36 -4.54
C LYS A 42 -17.41 -5.82 -4.28
N ALA A 43 -16.15 -6.11 -3.97
CA ALA A 43 -15.70 -7.44 -3.55
C ALA A 43 -16.07 -7.80 -2.10
N GLY A 44 -16.76 -6.91 -1.37
CA GLY A 44 -17.07 -7.08 0.06
C GLY A 44 -15.85 -6.92 0.97
N GLY A 45 -14.76 -6.35 0.45
CA GLY A 45 -13.62 -5.91 1.24
C GLY A 45 -13.86 -4.53 1.85
N THR A 46 -12.88 -4.05 2.60
CA THR A 46 -12.91 -2.70 3.22
C THR A 46 -11.55 -2.03 3.07
N LEU A 47 -11.50 -0.72 3.28
CA LEU A 47 -10.26 0.04 3.09
C LEU A 47 -10.17 1.26 4.02
N THR A 48 -8.99 1.89 4.10
CA THR A 48 -8.82 3.24 4.65
C THR A 48 -8.06 4.10 3.65
N VAL A 49 -8.29 5.41 3.71
CA VAL A 49 -7.68 6.39 2.81
C VAL A 49 -7.13 7.58 3.59
N SER A 50 -6.20 8.33 2.99
CA SER A 50 -5.70 9.59 3.53
C SER A 50 -6.84 10.54 3.90
N GLY A 51 -6.82 11.07 5.13
CA GLY A 51 -7.85 11.98 5.65
C GLY A 51 -9.09 11.29 6.26
N ALA A 52 -9.35 10.02 5.97
CA ALA A 52 -10.46 9.28 6.58
C ALA A 52 -10.06 8.65 7.92
N GLN A 53 -10.71 9.05 9.01
CA GLN A 53 -10.48 8.46 10.35
C GLN A 53 -11.17 7.09 10.55
N ARG A 54 -12.01 6.64 9.61
CA ARG A 54 -12.76 5.37 9.71
C ARG A 54 -12.48 4.42 8.53
N ARG A 55 -12.66 3.11 8.76
CA ARG A 55 -12.73 2.12 7.68
C ARG A 55 -13.92 2.44 6.78
N ILE A 56 -13.66 2.54 5.48
CA ILE A 56 -14.66 2.72 4.43
C ILE A 56 -15.24 1.35 4.10
N GLN A 57 -16.58 1.27 4.12
CA GLN A 57 -17.37 0.05 3.91
C GLN A 57 -18.43 0.22 2.82
N SER A 58 -18.86 1.46 2.52
CA SER A 58 -19.73 1.78 1.39
C SER A 58 -19.01 2.65 0.36
N PRO A 59 -19.28 2.51 -0.95
CA PRO A 59 -18.80 3.46 -1.97
C PRO A 59 -19.28 4.91 -1.74
N ALA A 60 -20.34 5.11 -0.95
CA ALA A 60 -20.82 6.43 -0.54
C ALA A 60 -19.95 7.11 0.54
N ASP A 61 -19.10 6.35 1.23
CA ASP A 61 -18.13 6.88 2.23
C ASP A 61 -16.81 7.35 1.59
N LEU A 62 -16.65 7.22 0.27
CA LEU A 62 -15.44 7.64 -0.44
C LEU A 62 -15.34 9.17 -0.51
N PRO A 63 -14.16 9.77 -0.23
CA PRO A 63 -13.97 11.21 -0.40
C PRO A 63 -14.28 11.69 -1.83
N SER A 64 -14.76 12.93 -1.93
CA SER A 64 -15.11 13.53 -3.22
C SER A 64 -13.87 14.01 -4.01
N GLY A 65 -12.83 14.46 -3.30
CA GLY A 65 -11.54 14.88 -3.86
C GLY A 65 -10.48 13.77 -3.88
N GLU A 66 -9.22 14.17 -4.01
CA GLU A 66 -8.03 13.31 -4.03
C GLU A 66 -7.88 12.49 -2.74
N PHE A 67 -7.43 11.23 -2.87
CA PHE A 67 -7.10 10.37 -1.74
C PHE A 67 -6.16 9.21 -2.11
N ALA A 68 -5.18 8.96 -1.24
CA ALA A 68 -4.35 7.76 -1.27
C ALA A 68 -5.04 6.62 -0.49
N ILE A 69 -5.12 5.41 -1.06
CA ILE A 69 -5.49 4.21 -0.29
C ILE A 69 -4.30 3.81 0.59
N LEU A 70 -4.53 3.67 1.90
CA LEU A 70 -3.51 3.35 2.90
C LEU A 70 -3.60 1.90 3.39
N THR A 71 -4.81 1.34 3.49
CA THR A 71 -5.01 -0.07 3.85
C THR A 71 -6.10 -0.70 3.00
N ILE A 72 -5.95 -1.97 2.63
CA ILE A 72 -6.98 -2.80 2.01
C ILE A 72 -7.12 -4.09 2.82
N ASP A 73 -8.35 -4.49 3.08
CA ASP A 73 -8.68 -5.77 3.71
C ASP A 73 -9.69 -6.52 2.82
N LEU A 74 -9.21 -7.61 2.22
CA LEU A 74 -9.94 -8.54 1.34
C LEU A 74 -10.02 -9.94 1.98
N SER A 75 -9.82 -10.04 3.29
CA SER A 75 -9.82 -11.31 4.03
C SER A 75 -11.14 -12.06 3.85
N GLN A 76 -11.06 -13.37 3.63
CA GLN A 76 -12.20 -14.25 3.35
C GLN A 76 -13.08 -13.78 2.17
N ARG A 77 -12.51 -13.11 1.17
CA ARG A 77 -13.18 -12.76 -0.12
C ARG A 77 -12.70 -13.68 -1.24
N PRO A 78 -13.50 -13.90 -2.31
CA PRO A 78 -13.13 -14.76 -3.44
C PRO A 78 -12.15 -14.05 -4.40
N VAL A 79 -10.97 -13.72 -3.89
CA VAL A 79 -9.89 -12.99 -4.58
C VAL A 79 -8.80 -13.97 -4.99
N ARG A 80 -8.41 -13.93 -6.26
CA ARG A 80 -7.42 -14.81 -6.91
C ARG A 80 -6.21 -14.03 -7.41
N ASP A 81 -5.16 -14.74 -7.80
CA ASP A 81 -3.89 -14.14 -8.31
C ASP A 81 -4.09 -13.00 -9.31
N LYS A 82 -5.04 -13.14 -10.25
CA LYS A 82 -5.33 -12.14 -11.29
C LYS A 82 -5.93 -10.85 -10.71
N ASP A 83 -6.69 -10.93 -9.64
CA ASP A 83 -7.39 -9.78 -9.06
C ASP A 83 -6.41 -8.80 -8.40
N LEU A 84 -5.24 -9.29 -7.95
CA LEU A 84 -4.15 -8.44 -7.44
C LEU A 84 -3.57 -7.49 -8.49
N THR A 85 -3.88 -7.68 -9.79
CA THR A 85 -3.55 -6.68 -10.83
C THR A 85 -4.25 -5.34 -10.59
N ASN A 86 -5.41 -5.32 -9.92
CA ASN A 86 -6.09 -4.08 -9.52
C ASN A 86 -5.32 -3.30 -8.43
N LEU A 87 -4.31 -3.89 -7.78
CA LEU A 87 -3.50 -3.21 -6.76
C LEU A 87 -2.22 -2.58 -7.34
N ILE A 88 -1.90 -2.84 -8.61
CA ILE A 88 -0.72 -2.28 -9.28
C ILE A 88 -0.83 -0.76 -9.29
N GLY A 89 0.25 -0.07 -8.89
CA GLY A 89 0.30 1.39 -8.86
C GLY A 89 -0.15 2.05 -7.55
N LEU A 90 -0.69 1.30 -6.57
CA LEU A 90 -1.02 1.81 -5.23
C LEU A 90 0.24 2.11 -4.39
N LYS A 91 1.02 3.11 -4.79
CA LYS A 91 2.32 3.48 -4.19
C LYS A 91 2.24 3.72 -2.68
N ASN A 92 1.10 4.19 -2.18
CA ASN A 92 0.88 4.56 -0.77
C ASN A 92 0.25 3.45 0.09
N LEU A 93 -0.03 2.25 -0.47
CA LEU A 93 -0.65 1.17 0.29
C LEU A 93 0.34 0.63 1.33
N GLN A 94 -0.01 0.81 2.61
CA GLN A 94 0.80 0.38 3.75
C GLN A 94 0.42 -1.03 4.21
N ARG A 95 -0.85 -1.42 4.11
CA ARG A 95 -1.34 -2.70 4.66
C ARG A 95 -2.31 -3.43 3.74
N LEU A 96 -2.12 -4.74 3.61
CA LEU A 96 -2.91 -5.59 2.72
C LEU A 96 -3.32 -6.90 3.42
N GLY A 97 -4.62 -7.06 3.65
CA GLY A 97 -5.26 -8.27 4.18
C GLY A 97 -5.71 -9.22 3.08
N LEU A 98 -5.12 -10.41 3.02
CA LEU A 98 -5.47 -11.52 2.11
C LEU A 98 -5.67 -12.85 2.87
N TYR A 99 -5.97 -12.79 4.18
CA TYR A 99 -6.25 -13.96 5.00
C TYR A 99 -7.34 -14.84 4.36
N GLN A 100 -7.10 -16.15 4.24
CA GLN A 100 -8.04 -17.15 3.72
C GLN A 100 -8.64 -16.75 2.35
N THR A 101 -7.75 -16.46 1.38
CA THR A 101 -8.08 -16.13 -0.02
C THR A 101 -7.45 -17.14 -0.99
N GLU A 102 -7.88 -17.14 -2.27
CA GLU A 102 -7.38 -18.04 -3.32
C GLU A 102 -6.05 -17.55 -3.96
N ILE A 103 -5.16 -16.97 -3.15
CA ILE A 103 -3.86 -16.45 -3.59
C ILE A 103 -2.79 -17.55 -3.58
N THR A 104 -1.93 -17.55 -4.60
CA THR A 104 -0.79 -18.45 -4.79
C THR A 104 0.51 -17.65 -5.02
N ASP A 105 1.65 -18.35 -5.07
CA ASP A 105 2.97 -17.77 -5.39
C ASP A 105 2.98 -16.89 -6.66
N LYS A 106 2.04 -17.11 -7.59
CA LYS A 106 1.91 -16.32 -8.82
C LYS A 106 1.37 -14.91 -8.55
N GLY A 107 0.41 -14.77 -7.63
CA GLY A 107 -0.24 -13.49 -7.33
C GLY A 107 0.70 -12.48 -6.68
N LEU A 108 1.65 -12.94 -5.85
CA LEU A 108 2.60 -12.06 -5.15
C LEU A 108 3.49 -11.24 -6.11
N LYS A 109 3.67 -11.69 -7.35
CA LYS A 109 4.39 -10.94 -8.41
C LYS A 109 3.77 -9.56 -8.65
N TYR A 110 2.45 -9.45 -8.64
CA TYR A 110 1.72 -8.19 -8.85
C TYR A 110 1.87 -7.20 -7.68
N LEU A 111 2.16 -7.70 -6.48
CA LEU A 111 2.38 -6.87 -5.29
C LEU A 111 3.73 -6.15 -5.31
N SER A 112 4.70 -6.57 -6.12
CA SER A 112 6.09 -6.09 -6.08
C SER A 112 6.28 -4.56 -6.29
N GLY A 113 5.30 -3.87 -6.86
CA GLY A 113 5.28 -2.40 -6.98
C GLY A 113 4.83 -1.63 -5.73
N LEU A 114 4.32 -2.31 -4.70
CA LEU A 114 3.76 -1.73 -3.47
C LEU A 114 4.87 -1.33 -2.47
N GLN A 115 5.69 -0.35 -2.86
CA GLN A 115 6.92 -0.03 -2.13
C GLN A 115 6.71 0.58 -0.73
N SER A 116 5.50 1.07 -0.40
CA SER A 116 5.15 1.50 0.97
C SER A 116 4.53 0.40 1.84
N LEU A 117 4.39 -0.85 1.36
CA LEU A 117 3.73 -1.92 2.11
C LEU A 117 4.59 -2.35 3.31
N THR A 118 4.05 -2.19 4.52
CA THR A 118 4.69 -2.54 5.80
C THR A 118 4.08 -3.77 6.46
N GLU A 119 2.78 -4.04 6.29
CA GLU A 119 2.09 -5.21 6.86
C GLU A 119 1.33 -6.00 5.77
N LEU A 120 1.64 -7.29 5.62
CA LEU A 120 1.01 -8.20 4.64
C LEU A 120 0.50 -9.47 5.32
N GLU A 121 -0.80 -9.71 5.22
CA GLU A 121 -1.46 -10.87 5.82
C GLU A 121 -1.81 -11.91 4.74
N LEU A 122 -1.21 -13.10 4.82
CA LEU A 122 -1.29 -14.19 3.85
C LEU A 122 -1.65 -15.54 4.51
N SER A 123 -2.13 -15.55 5.75
CA SER A 123 -2.46 -16.79 6.46
C SER A 123 -3.61 -17.55 5.78
N TYR A 124 -3.54 -18.88 5.78
CA TYR A 124 -4.47 -19.79 5.09
C TYR A 124 -4.61 -19.54 3.57
N THR A 125 -3.51 -19.12 2.92
CA THR A 125 -3.40 -19.03 1.45
C THR A 125 -2.43 -20.10 0.90
N SER A 126 -2.44 -20.33 -0.42
CA SER A 126 -1.59 -21.32 -1.09
C SER A 126 -0.17 -20.80 -1.41
N ILE A 127 0.45 -20.13 -0.43
CA ILE A 127 1.83 -19.61 -0.54
C ILE A 127 2.85 -20.66 -0.07
N THR A 128 3.96 -20.73 -0.81
CA THR A 128 5.15 -21.54 -0.53
C THR A 128 6.40 -20.65 -0.45
N ASP A 129 7.56 -21.26 -0.18
CA ASP A 129 8.86 -20.58 -0.22
C ASP A 129 9.15 -19.87 -1.56
N LYS A 130 8.54 -20.33 -2.66
CA LYS A 130 8.65 -19.69 -3.98
C LYS A 130 7.95 -18.34 -4.02
N GLY A 131 6.85 -18.18 -3.29
CA GLY A 131 6.15 -16.90 -3.13
C GLY A 131 6.93 -15.91 -2.29
N LEU A 132 7.62 -16.37 -1.24
CA LEU A 132 8.47 -15.50 -0.41
C LEU A 132 9.62 -14.86 -1.21
N ALA A 133 10.12 -15.54 -2.25
CA ALA A 133 11.12 -15.00 -3.16
C ALA A 133 10.63 -13.79 -3.99
N GLU A 134 9.31 -13.54 -4.08
CA GLU A 134 8.77 -12.30 -4.67
C GLU A 134 8.65 -11.18 -3.62
N LEU A 135 8.41 -11.51 -2.35
CA LEU A 135 8.27 -10.54 -1.26
C LEU A 135 9.56 -9.78 -0.95
N VAL A 136 10.74 -10.32 -1.30
CA VAL A 136 12.04 -9.63 -1.13
C VAL A 136 12.16 -8.31 -1.89
N LYS A 137 11.22 -8.03 -2.81
CA LYS A 137 11.08 -6.77 -3.56
C LYS A 137 10.40 -5.66 -2.74
N LEU A 138 9.68 -6.01 -1.68
CA LEU A 138 8.95 -5.08 -0.80
C LEU A 138 9.89 -4.59 0.31
N LYS A 139 10.76 -3.62 -0.03
CA LYS A 139 11.88 -3.22 0.86
C LYS A 139 11.47 -2.59 2.18
N ASN A 140 10.22 -2.13 2.32
CA ASN A 140 9.66 -1.60 3.56
C ASN A 140 8.78 -2.60 4.33
N LEU A 141 8.72 -3.88 3.93
CA LEU A 141 7.90 -4.88 4.60
C LEU A 141 8.45 -5.19 6.01
N GLN A 142 7.64 -4.91 7.02
CA GLN A 142 7.99 -5.07 8.44
C GLN A 142 7.31 -6.28 9.09
N LYS A 143 6.10 -6.66 8.63
CA LYS A 143 5.36 -7.81 9.13
C LYS A 143 4.77 -8.64 7.99
N VAL A 144 4.94 -9.96 8.07
CA VAL A 144 4.21 -10.91 7.22
C VAL A 144 3.62 -12.03 8.07
N TYR A 145 2.34 -12.31 7.88
CA TYR A 145 1.59 -13.35 8.60
C TYR A 145 1.42 -14.56 7.69
N LEU A 146 1.84 -15.75 8.17
CA LEU A 146 2.01 -16.96 7.36
C LEU A 146 1.47 -18.23 8.05
N THR A 147 0.51 -18.11 8.98
CA THR A 147 -0.17 -19.26 9.60
C THR A 147 -0.93 -20.07 8.55
N GLY A 148 -0.88 -21.40 8.62
CA GLY A 148 -1.60 -22.26 7.68
C GLY A 148 -1.14 -22.17 6.21
N THR A 149 0.09 -21.69 5.95
CA THR A 149 0.72 -21.67 4.61
C THR A 149 1.69 -22.84 4.43
N ALA A 150 2.03 -23.19 3.19
CA ALA A 150 2.99 -24.23 2.84
C ALA A 150 4.46 -23.72 2.77
N VAL A 151 4.75 -22.66 3.52
CA VAL A 151 6.11 -22.11 3.73
C VAL A 151 6.91 -22.99 4.70
N THR A 152 8.22 -23.09 4.50
CA THR A 152 9.16 -23.74 5.43
C THR A 152 9.97 -22.70 6.21
N ASP A 153 10.60 -23.14 7.31
CA ASP A 153 11.46 -22.26 8.09
C ASP A 153 12.76 -21.88 7.35
N GLU A 154 13.17 -22.67 6.36
CA GLU A 154 14.26 -22.34 5.42
C GLU A 154 13.83 -21.24 4.41
N GLY A 155 12.55 -21.21 4.01
CA GLY A 155 11.97 -20.08 3.28
C GLY A 155 11.91 -18.81 4.12
N ILE A 156 11.52 -18.92 5.39
CA ILE A 156 11.52 -17.81 6.35
C ILE A 156 12.94 -17.29 6.60
N LYS A 157 13.93 -18.18 6.72
CA LYS A 157 15.35 -17.83 6.87
C LYS A 157 15.84 -17.02 5.68
N LYS A 158 15.60 -17.48 4.44
CA LYS A 158 15.95 -16.73 3.22
C LYS A 158 15.24 -15.38 3.11
N LEU A 159 13.97 -15.30 3.53
CA LEU A 159 13.24 -14.03 3.56
C LEU A 159 13.88 -13.04 4.55
N LYS A 160 14.30 -13.51 5.74
CA LYS A 160 15.01 -12.68 6.74
C LYS A 160 16.44 -12.33 6.33
N GLU A 161 17.16 -13.21 5.64
CA GLU A 161 18.46 -12.90 5.03
C GLU A 161 18.33 -11.76 3.99
N ALA A 162 17.23 -11.70 3.24
CA ALA A 162 16.95 -10.66 2.25
C ALA A 162 16.26 -9.38 2.81
N LEU A 163 15.57 -9.48 3.95
CA LEU A 163 14.87 -8.40 4.66
C LEU A 163 15.07 -8.55 6.19
N PRO A 164 16.23 -8.15 6.75
CA PRO A 164 16.56 -8.43 8.17
C PRO A 164 15.60 -7.84 9.22
N SER A 165 14.84 -6.81 8.86
CA SER A 165 13.81 -6.18 9.71
C SER A 165 12.43 -6.86 9.67
N VAL A 166 12.23 -7.90 8.84
CA VAL A 166 10.89 -8.50 8.69
C VAL A 166 10.54 -9.46 9.83
N THR A 167 9.47 -9.11 10.55
CA THR A 167 8.84 -9.98 11.53
C THR A 167 7.91 -10.97 10.81
N VAL A 168 8.25 -12.25 10.85
CA VAL A 168 7.36 -13.32 10.38
C VAL A 168 6.50 -13.81 11.54
N ILE A 169 5.19 -13.83 11.35
CA ILE A 169 4.21 -14.23 12.36
C ILE A 169 3.56 -15.55 11.95
N ARG A 170 3.66 -16.52 12.86
CA ARG A 170 3.02 -17.84 12.81
C ARG A 170 2.40 -18.10 14.17
N LEU A 171 1.08 -17.91 14.25
CA LEU A 171 0.20 -18.48 15.26
C LEU A 171 -0.07 -19.96 14.91
#